data_AF-A0A2R7NVH6-F1
#
_entry.id   AF-A0A2R7NVH6-F1
#
_cell.length_a   1.000
_cell.length_b   1.000
_cell.length_c   1.000
_cell.angle_alpha   90.00
_cell.angle_beta   90.00
_cell.angle_gamma   90.00
#
_symmetry.space_group_name_H-M   'P 1'
#
loop_
_entity.id
_entity.type
_entity.pdbx_description
1 polymer ?
#
loop_
_entity_poly.entity_id
_entity_poly.type
_entity_poly.pdbx_seq_one_letter_code
_entity_poly.pdbx_strand_id
1 'polypeptide(L)'
;LHRNGPVVARHDWAIAVQFAHQLEARLRPGAPTLFPYATDAADMGAEAVWKEHRESTRGRDLDITGLSWEMLEAQGPQQWPLEDGTTTGKARLYEDGVFPTADGRARFVAHAWQPTAEPRESRYPFSLTTGRLRDQWHGMTRTGTLGRLFGHVAEPSLQMHPQDMERRKLASGDLVHVTSKRGSIVVPVQADTTLGLSQVFMAMHWGSEFLSGVSSTGERLAGVNALTTSAFCPTSKQPELKHAAVKVLKAELPWTLLAMAWLPAEGALAAREALSALMAQFPYFQYTSCVPFSNNTPLDEPGRERTGVLLRAAAHEAPPDALIAQIEALLGMAGADTLRYADKKRGQRRAARLARQGDNTTLEGIVLAGDTSAEGWLKTLLQEELPAQTYGRLLLVPGAKAPVAVQSRGKPVCTCFNVTDAAITAQLAHCHGTDDDRLAQLQGQLRCGTNCGSCVPELKRMVRNTGPLASKPLAQAVI
;
A
#
# COMPACT_ATOMS: atom_id res chain seq x y z
N LEU A 1 0.07 25.49 -2.55
CA LEU A 1 -0.25 25.73 -1.13
C LEU A 1 0.98 25.96 -0.24
N HIS A 2 2.22 25.96 -0.76
CA HIS A 2 3.37 26.46 0.00
C HIS A 2 3.55 27.96 -0.22
N ARG A 3 2.94 28.77 0.65
CA ARG A 3 3.38 30.15 0.93
C ARG A 3 4.11 30.13 2.27
N ASN A 4 5.27 30.75 2.29
CA ASN A 4 6.25 30.80 3.37
C ASN A 4 5.67 31.30 4.71
N GLY A 5 5.39 30.35 5.61
CA GLY A 5 5.05 30.53 7.02
C GLY A 5 4.75 29.15 7.64
N PRO A 6 4.86 28.97 8.96
CA PRO A 6 4.43 27.72 9.59
C PRO A 6 2.92 27.55 9.32
N VAL A 7 2.57 26.52 8.56
CA VAL A 7 1.17 26.13 8.37
C VAL A 7 0.69 25.60 9.72
N VAL A 8 -0.01 26.43 10.48
CA VAL A 8 -0.66 25.99 11.72
C VAL A 8 -1.90 25.20 11.30
N ALA A 9 -1.78 23.87 11.31
CA ALA A 9 -2.92 22.98 11.10
C ALA A 9 -4.00 23.29 12.15
N ARG A 10 -5.27 23.25 11.72
CA ARG A 10 -6.44 23.50 12.56
C ARG A 10 -7.41 22.33 12.39
N HIS A 11 -8.26 22.10 13.39
CA HIS A 11 -9.36 21.14 13.27
C HIS A 11 -10.33 21.56 12.14
N ASP A 12 -10.85 20.59 11.38
CA ASP A 12 -11.76 20.85 10.26
C ASP A 12 -13.01 21.64 10.67
N TRP A 13 -13.62 21.29 11.81
CA TRP A 13 -14.79 22.01 12.32
C TRP A 13 -14.47 23.48 12.62
N ALA A 14 -13.28 23.78 13.15
CA ALA A 14 -12.86 25.15 13.45
C ALA A 14 -12.62 25.95 12.17
N ILE A 15 -12.09 25.31 11.12
CA ILE A 15 -11.97 25.91 9.78
C ILE A 15 -13.36 26.24 9.23
N ALA A 16 -14.33 25.32 9.36
CA ALA A 16 -15.71 25.54 8.92
C ALA A 16 -16.39 26.70 9.68
N VAL A 17 -16.21 26.78 11.00
CA VAL A 17 -16.73 27.89 11.83
C VAL A 17 -16.13 29.22 11.42
N GLN A 18 -14.80 29.29 11.25
CA GLN A 18 -14.14 30.52 10.81
C GLN A 18 -14.58 30.97 9.42
N PHE A 19 -14.74 30.01 8.49
CA PHE A 19 -15.30 30.29 7.17
C PHE A 19 -16.73 30.83 7.29
N ALA A 20 -17.56 30.23 8.14
CA ALA A 20 -18.93 30.67 8.37
C ALA A 20 -18.99 32.09 8.96
N HIS A 21 -18.17 32.42 9.95
CA HIS A 21 -18.09 33.78 10.50
C HIS A 21 -17.68 34.82 9.44
N GLN A 22 -16.73 34.49 8.57
CA GLN A 22 -16.34 35.36 7.46
C GLN A 22 -17.46 35.56 6.44
N LEU A 23 -18.31 34.55 6.26
CA LEU A 23 -19.48 34.63 5.39
C LEU A 23 -20.61 35.43 6.04
N GLU A 24 -20.87 35.23 7.33
CA GLU A 24 -21.85 35.98 8.14
C GLU A 24 -21.55 37.47 8.15
N ALA A 25 -20.27 37.86 8.32
CA ALA A 25 -19.87 39.26 8.27
C ALA A 25 -20.24 39.97 6.95
N ARG A 26 -20.34 39.21 5.85
CA ARG A 26 -20.71 39.73 4.52
C ARG A 26 -22.20 39.66 4.24
N LEU A 27 -22.85 38.57 4.66
CA LEU A 27 -24.26 38.30 4.31
C LEU A 27 -25.25 38.79 5.37
N ARG A 28 -24.82 38.90 6.64
CA ARG A 28 -25.68 39.18 7.79
C ARG A 28 -24.99 40.12 8.80
N PRO A 29 -24.53 41.30 8.37
CA PRO A 29 -23.83 42.23 9.26
C PRO A 29 -24.72 42.64 10.45
N GLY A 30 -24.19 42.52 11.67
CA GLY A 30 -24.89 42.89 12.90
C GLY A 30 -25.89 41.87 13.44
N ALA A 31 -26.13 40.76 12.74
CA ALA A 31 -26.96 39.67 13.26
C ALA A 31 -26.17 38.77 14.24
N PRO A 32 -26.83 38.10 15.20
CA PRO A 32 -26.20 37.05 16.00
C PRO A 32 -25.63 35.92 15.12
N THR A 33 -24.48 35.38 15.53
CA THR A 33 -23.85 34.25 14.82
C THR A 33 -24.69 32.98 14.96
N LEU A 34 -24.77 32.20 13.88
CA LEU A 34 -25.32 30.85 13.89
C LEU A 34 -24.30 29.80 14.30
N PHE A 35 -23.02 30.17 14.45
CA PHE A 35 -21.92 29.27 14.74
C PHE A 35 -21.23 29.67 16.06
N PRO A 36 -21.92 29.62 17.21
CA PRO A 36 -21.42 30.11 18.50
C PRO A 36 -20.44 29.12 19.18
N TYR A 37 -19.51 28.54 18.41
CA TYR A 37 -18.56 27.56 18.92
C TYR A 37 -17.19 28.20 19.16
N ALA A 38 -16.62 27.97 20.34
CA ALA A 38 -15.29 28.47 20.70
C ALA A 38 -14.21 27.79 19.84
N THR A 39 -13.51 28.53 18.98
CA THR A 39 -12.43 27.98 18.14
C THR A 39 -11.04 28.06 18.78
N ASP A 40 -10.92 28.80 19.88
CA ASP A 40 -9.72 28.99 20.70
C ASP A 40 -9.55 27.91 21.77
N ALA A 41 -10.65 27.32 22.25
CA ALA A 41 -10.67 26.16 23.13
C ALA A 41 -11.20 24.92 22.38
N ALA A 42 -10.30 24.15 21.76
CA ALA A 42 -10.66 23.10 20.81
C ALA A 42 -11.62 22.02 21.39
N ASP A 43 -11.36 21.54 22.61
CA ASP A 43 -12.19 20.50 23.22
C ASP A 43 -13.60 21.01 23.54
N MET A 44 -13.71 22.23 24.08
CA MET A 44 -15.01 22.86 24.36
C MET A 44 -15.81 23.10 23.08
N GLY A 45 -15.15 23.59 22.02
CA GLY A 45 -15.81 23.83 20.74
C GLY A 45 -16.27 22.53 20.08
N ALA A 46 -15.41 21.50 20.06
CA ALA A 46 -15.75 20.19 19.53
C ALA A 46 -16.88 19.52 20.32
N GLU A 47 -16.86 19.60 21.65
CA GLU A 47 -17.94 19.07 22.49
C GLU A 47 -19.25 19.83 22.26
N ALA A 48 -19.23 21.15 22.09
CA ALA A 48 -20.42 21.94 21.79
C ALA A 48 -21.04 21.54 20.43
N VAL A 49 -20.21 21.41 19.39
CA VAL A 49 -20.66 20.90 18.07
C VAL A 49 -21.24 19.49 18.20
N TRP A 50 -20.58 18.63 18.97
CA TRP A 50 -21.04 17.27 19.20
C TRP A 50 -22.36 17.24 19.97
N LYS A 51 -22.55 18.08 21.00
CA LYS A 51 -23.81 18.22 21.75
C LYS A 51 -24.95 18.68 20.86
N GLU A 52 -24.72 19.61 19.94
CA GLU A 52 -25.73 20.02 18.97
C GLU A 52 -26.10 18.88 18.00
N HIS A 53 -25.09 18.18 17.47
CA HIS A 53 -25.33 16.98 16.66
C HIS A 53 -26.12 15.92 17.45
N ARG A 54 -25.75 15.70 18.71
CA ARG A 54 -26.38 14.75 19.61
C ARG A 54 -27.87 15.03 19.76
N GLU A 55 -28.27 16.28 19.99
CA GLU A 55 -29.69 16.65 20.07
C GLU A 55 -30.44 16.42 18.74
N SER A 56 -29.78 16.57 17.58
CA SER A 56 -30.39 16.27 16.29
C SER A 56 -30.76 14.78 16.07
N THR A 57 -30.20 13.89 16.90
CA THR A 57 -30.44 12.44 16.86
C THR A 57 -31.63 12.00 17.71
N ARG A 58 -32.19 12.89 18.52
CA ARG A 58 -33.27 12.58 19.47
C ARG A 58 -34.45 11.89 18.77
N GLY A 59 -34.87 10.75 19.31
CA GLY A 59 -35.97 9.94 18.80
C GLY A 59 -35.70 9.23 17.46
N ARG A 60 -34.45 9.18 16.99
CA ARG A 60 -34.03 8.40 15.81
C ARG A 60 -33.40 7.07 16.23
N ASP A 61 -33.24 6.12 15.31
CA ASP A 61 -32.60 4.83 15.62
C ASP A 61 -31.15 4.93 16.11
N LEU A 62 -30.48 6.06 15.83
CA LEU A 62 -29.13 6.37 16.29
C LEU A 62 -29.11 7.34 17.48
N ASP A 63 -30.22 7.48 18.22
CA ASP A 63 -30.31 8.43 19.34
C ASP A 63 -29.12 8.26 20.29
N ILE A 64 -28.33 9.31 20.43
CA ILE A 64 -27.15 9.38 21.29
C ILE A 64 -27.30 10.40 22.41
N THR A 65 -28.52 10.86 22.71
CA THR A 65 -28.80 11.93 23.69
C THR A 65 -28.33 11.61 25.11
N GLY A 66 -28.27 10.33 25.48
CA GLY A 66 -27.73 9.89 26.76
C GLY A 66 -26.19 9.86 26.81
N LEU A 67 -25.49 9.98 25.68
CA LEU A 67 -24.03 9.96 25.68
C LEU A 67 -23.48 11.30 26.21
N SER A 68 -22.32 11.22 26.86
CA SER A 68 -21.49 12.36 27.22
C SER A 68 -20.01 12.03 27.02
N TRP A 69 -19.16 13.07 26.88
CA TRP A 69 -17.71 12.86 26.81
C TRP A 69 -17.17 12.24 28.09
N GLU A 70 -17.63 12.69 29.26
CA GLU A 70 -17.27 12.11 30.55
C GLU A 70 -17.57 10.61 30.61
N MET A 71 -18.73 10.18 30.12
CA MET A 71 -19.09 8.76 30.05
C MET A 71 -18.14 7.98 29.15
N LEU A 72 -17.82 8.50 27.96
CA LEU A 72 -16.92 7.84 27.01
C LEU A 72 -15.49 7.73 27.56
N GLU A 73 -15.01 8.75 28.27
CA GLU A 73 -13.69 8.74 28.93
C GLU A 73 -13.65 7.74 30.09
N ALA A 74 -14.68 7.74 30.95
CA ALA A 74 -14.69 6.91 32.16
C ALA A 74 -15.01 5.43 31.86
N GLN A 75 -15.87 5.15 30.89
CA GLN A 75 -16.46 3.82 30.66
C GLN A 75 -16.05 3.21 29.32
N GLY A 76 -15.41 3.99 28.44
CA GLY A 76 -15.02 3.55 27.10
C GLY A 76 -16.20 3.52 26.11
N PRO A 77 -16.03 2.81 24.98
CA PRO A 77 -17.01 2.80 23.89
C PRO A 77 -18.39 2.31 24.32
N GLN A 78 -19.42 3.10 24.00
CA GLN A 78 -20.81 2.76 24.23
C GLN A 78 -21.51 2.38 22.92
N GLN A 79 -22.50 1.49 22.99
CA GLN A 79 -23.35 1.16 21.85
C GLN A 79 -24.47 2.20 21.76
N TRP A 80 -24.70 2.75 20.57
CA TRP A 80 -25.94 3.49 20.29
C TRP A 80 -27.02 2.52 19.80
N PRO A 81 -28.31 2.85 19.91
CA PRO A 81 -28.86 4.02 20.58
C PRO A 81 -28.69 3.98 22.10
N LEU A 82 -28.40 5.14 22.69
CA LEU A 82 -28.38 5.43 24.11
C LEU A 82 -29.13 6.76 24.33
N GLU A 83 -30.40 6.63 24.70
CA GLU A 83 -31.30 7.76 24.92
C GLU A 83 -31.04 8.43 26.27
N ASP A 84 -31.39 9.71 26.39
CA ASP A 84 -31.31 10.45 27.64
C ASP A 84 -32.11 9.74 28.75
N GLY A 85 -31.50 9.64 29.94
CA GLY A 85 -32.04 8.88 31.08
C GLY A 85 -31.80 7.36 31.03
N THR A 86 -31.19 6.82 29.96
CA THR A 86 -30.79 5.40 29.90
C THR A 86 -29.33 5.20 30.29
N THR A 87 -29.00 4.06 30.89
CA THR A 87 -27.65 3.75 31.36
C THR A 87 -26.88 2.79 30.46
N THR A 88 -27.58 2.08 29.56
CA THR A 88 -26.99 1.07 28.69
C THR A 88 -27.60 1.17 27.31
N GLY A 89 -26.75 1.17 26.29
CA GLY A 89 -27.18 1.22 24.90
C GLY A 89 -27.77 -0.09 24.40
N LYS A 90 -28.44 -0.06 23.25
CA LYS A 90 -29.00 -1.28 22.64
C LYS A 90 -27.92 -2.09 21.92
N ALA A 91 -27.81 -3.36 22.27
CA ALA A 91 -26.89 -4.29 21.60
C ALA A 91 -27.36 -4.68 20.19
N ARG A 92 -28.68 -4.70 19.96
CA ARG A 92 -29.33 -5.02 18.67
C ARG A 92 -30.49 -4.07 18.42
N LEU A 93 -30.72 -3.76 17.16
CA LEU A 93 -31.88 -2.99 16.72
C LEU A 93 -33.04 -3.90 16.32
N TYR A 94 -34.26 -3.40 16.47
CA TYR A 94 -35.51 -4.00 15.94
C TYR A 94 -35.85 -5.39 16.51
N GLU A 95 -35.44 -5.69 17.75
CA GLU A 95 -35.78 -6.95 18.45
C GLU A 95 -37.30 -7.09 18.70
N ASP A 96 -38.01 -5.97 18.70
CA ASP A 96 -39.47 -5.87 18.79
C ASP A 96 -40.19 -6.00 17.43
N GLY A 97 -39.44 -6.10 16.33
CA GLY A 97 -39.98 -6.16 14.97
C GLY A 97 -40.51 -4.82 14.44
N VAL A 98 -40.20 -3.69 15.09
CA VAL A 98 -40.60 -2.35 14.64
C VAL A 98 -39.45 -1.72 13.85
N PHE A 99 -39.63 -1.56 12.54
CA PHE A 99 -38.63 -0.99 11.63
C PHE A 99 -38.84 0.51 11.41
N PRO A 100 -37.82 1.27 10.95
CA PRO A 100 -37.92 2.71 10.71
C PRO A 100 -38.66 3.03 9.40
N THR A 101 -39.89 2.56 9.32
CA THR A 101 -40.85 2.85 8.26
C THR A 101 -42.12 3.43 8.88
N ALA A 102 -42.90 4.15 8.07
CA ALA A 102 -44.12 4.81 8.56
C ALA A 102 -45.16 3.84 9.19
N ASP A 103 -45.11 2.56 8.84
CA ASP A 103 -45.99 1.49 9.34
C ASP A 103 -45.28 0.50 10.29
N GLY A 104 -44.00 0.73 10.62
CA GLY A 104 -43.20 -0.14 11.47
C GLY A 104 -42.79 -1.47 10.85
N ARG A 105 -43.06 -1.74 9.57
CA ARG A 105 -42.82 -3.04 8.91
C ARG A 105 -41.61 -3.00 7.97
N ALA A 106 -40.80 -4.06 8.01
CA ALA A 106 -39.75 -4.27 7.02
C ALA A 106 -40.32 -4.38 5.60
N ARG A 107 -39.60 -3.83 4.62
CA ARG A 107 -40.00 -3.83 3.20
C ARG A 107 -39.11 -4.78 2.40
N PHE A 108 -39.72 -5.78 1.77
CA PHE A 108 -39.04 -6.64 0.83
C PHE A 108 -38.80 -5.90 -0.49
N VAL A 109 -37.59 -6.02 -1.03
CA VAL A 109 -37.21 -5.41 -2.31
C VAL A 109 -36.69 -6.50 -3.24
N ALA A 110 -37.47 -6.80 -4.28
CA ALA A 110 -37.12 -7.78 -5.30
C ALA A 110 -36.64 -7.07 -6.57
N HIS A 111 -35.34 -6.78 -6.65
CA HIS A 111 -34.74 -6.21 -7.85
C HIS A 111 -34.42 -7.31 -8.87
N ALA A 112 -34.83 -7.11 -10.11
CA ALA A 112 -34.35 -7.92 -11.22
C ALA A 112 -32.83 -7.76 -11.38
N TRP A 113 -32.15 -8.86 -11.71
CA TRP A 113 -30.72 -8.83 -11.99
C TRP A 113 -30.39 -7.88 -13.14
N GLN A 114 -29.28 -7.16 -13.02
CA GLN A 114 -28.74 -6.28 -14.06
C GLN A 114 -27.28 -6.67 -14.32
N PRO A 115 -26.82 -6.62 -15.59
CA PRO A 115 -25.41 -6.81 -15.91
C PRO A 115 -24.56 -5.66 -15.38
N THR A 116 -23.24 -5.85 -15.38
CA THR A 116 -22.28 -4.76 -15.14
C THR A 116 -22.49 -3.62 -16.15
N ALA A 117 -22.31 -2.37 -15.73
CA ALA A 117 -22.49 -1.22 -16.62
C ALA A 117 -21.51 -1.24 -17.81
N GLU A 118 -20.35 -1.88 -17.64
CA GLU A 118 -19.33 -2.03 -18.68
C GLU A 118 -18.96 -3.52 -18.86
N PRO A 119 -19.75 -4.30 -19.63
CA PRO A 119 -19.40 -5.70 -19.87
C PRO A 119 -18.09 -5.83 -20.66
N ARG A 120 -17.41 -6.98 -20.51
CA ARG A 120 -16.26 -7.32 -21.35
C ARG A 120 -16.67 -7.41 -22.82
N GLU A 121 -15.78 -6.99 -23.70
CA GLU A 121 -15.95 -7.08 -25.16
C GLU A 121 -14.65 -7.58 -25.80
N SER A 122 -14.68 -7.95 -27.08
CA SER A 122 -13.50 -8.48 -27.78
C SER A 122 -12.28 -7.54 -27.69
N ARG A 123 -12.52 -6.22 -27.73
CA ARG A 123 -11.49 -5.18 -27.59
C ARG A 123 -10.94 -5.04 -26.17
N TYR A 124 -11.72 -5.40 -25.14
CA TYR A 124 -11.39 -5.31 -23.72
C TYR A 124 -11.78 -6.62 -23.02
N PRO A 125 -11.02 -7.71 -23.24
CA PRO A 125 -11.46 -9.07 -22.94
C PRO A 125 -11.31 -9.47 -21.47
N PHE A 126 -10.80 -8.61 -20.60
CA PHE A 126 -10.58 -8.88 -19.17
C PHE A 126 -11.49 -8.06 -18.27
N SER A 127 -11.93 -8.67 -17.18
CA SER A 127 -12.56 -7.96 -16.05
C SER A 127 -11.46 -7.52 -15.09
N LEU A 128 -11.18 -6.22 -15.04
CA LEU A 128 -10.37 -5.63 -13.97
C LEU A 128 -11.22 -5.49 -12.71
N THR A 129 -10.82 -6.19 -11.66
CA THR A 129 -11.37 -6.03 -10.32
C THR A 129 -10.40 -5.22 -9.46
N THR A 130 -10.95 -4.45 -8.51
CA THR A 130 -10.16 -3.64 -7.59
C THR A 130 -10.47 -3.99 -6.14
N GLY A 131 -9.46 -3.91 -5.28
CA GLY A 131 -9.60 -4.22 -3.86
C GLY A 131 -8.59 -3.46 -3.01
N ARG A 132 -8.48 -3.87 -1.75
CA ARG A 132 -7.59 -3.25 -0.78
C ARG A 132 -6.38 -4.14 -0.53
N LEU A 133 -5.24 -3.52 -0.29
CA LEU A 133 -4.10 -4.16 0.34
C LEU A 133 -4.28 -4.10 1.84
N ARG A 134 -3.91 -5.17 2.52
CA ARG A 134 -4.04 -5.29 3.98
C ARG A 134 -3.29 -4.19 4.74
N ASP A 135 -2.06 -3.90 4.32
CA ASP A 135 -1.15 -2.99 5.03
C ASP A 135 -1.36 -1.52 4.67
N GLN A 136 -2.31 -1.22 3.78
CA GLN A 136 -2.47 0.11 3.21
C GLN A 136 -3.88 0.64 3.45
N TRP A 137 -3.96 1.92 3.80
CA TRP A 137 -5.22 2.54 4.19
C TRP A 137 -5.66 3.58 3.17
N HIS A 138 -6.80 3.34 2.52
CA HIS A 138 -7.45 4.25 1.56
C HIS A 138 -6.45 4.80 0.52
N GLY A 139 -6.32 6.12 0.38
CA GLY A 139 -5.42 6.75 -0.59
C GLY A 139 -3.94 6.72 -0.20
N MET A 140 -3.55 5.98 0.85
CA MET A 140 -2.17 5.89 1.35
C MET A 140 -1.56 7.21 1.84
N THR A 141 -2.38 8.22 2.15
CA THR A 141 -1.89 9.55 2.59
C THR A 141 -1.04 9.52 3.87
N ARG A 142 -1.20 8.48 4.70
CA ARG A 142 -0.35 8.20 5.88
C ARG A 142 0.44 6.90 5.72
N THR A 143 -0.24 5.82 5.30
CA THR A 143 0.38 4.49 5.21
C THR A 143 1.41 4.39 4.08
N GLY A 144 1.25 5.18 3.02
CA GLY A 144 2.17 5.25 1.88
C GLY A 144 3.48 5.99 2.15
N THR A 145 3.63 6.64 3.31
CA THR A 145 4.89 7.27 3.73
C THR A 145 5.75 6.36 4.61
N LEU A 146 5.22 5.19 4.99
CA LEU A 146 5.88 4.26 5.91
C LEU A 146 6.39 3.05 5.13
N GLY A 147 7.70 2.99 4.87
CA GLY A 147 8.33 1.92 4.07
C GLY A 147 8.05 0.50 4.55
N ARG A 148 7.85 0.32 5.86
CA ARG A 148 7.45 -0.96 6.48
C ARG A 148 6.13 -1.52 5.93
N LEU A 149 5.18 -0.67 5.59
CA LEU A 149 3.86 -1.08 5.09
C LEU A 149 3.90 -1.54 3.63
N PHE A 150 5.09 -1.51 3.01
CA PHE A 150 5.38 -2.08 1.69
C PHE A 150 6.02 -3.48 1.81
N GLY A 151 6.15 -4.05 3.02
CA GLY A 151 6.82 -5.35 3.22
C GLY A 151 6.15 -6.53 2.50
N HIS A 152 4.82 -6.56 2.39
CA HIS A 152 4.09 -7.66 1.75
C HIS A 152 3.83 -7.47 0.26
N VAL A 153 3.40 -6.27 -0.11
CA VAL A 153 3.22 -5.85 -1.50
C VAL A 153 4.06 -4.59 -1.68
N ALA A 154 5.27 -4.79 -2.19
CA ALA A 154 6.27 -3.74 -2.26
C ALA A 154 5.98 -2.69 -3.33
N GLU A 155 5.30 -3.07 -4.40
CA GLU A 155 5.20 -2.27 -5.61
C GLU A 155 3.85 -2.53 -6.31
N PRO A 156 3.33 -1.57 -7.12
CA PRO A 156 2.15 -1.79 -7.94
C PRO A 156 2.37 -2.91 -8.95
N SER A 157 1.44 -3.86 -9.02
CA SER A 157 1.43 -4.93 -10.04
C SER A 157 0.01 -5.29 -10.46
N LEU A 158 -0.12 -5.82 -11.69
CA LEU A 158 -1.34 -6.45 -12.16
C LEU A 158 -1.26 -7.96 -11.86
N GLN A 159 -2.18 -8.47 -11.06
CA GLN A 159 -2.31 -9.90 -10.84
C GLN A 159 -3.12 -10.53 -11.99
N MET A 160 -2.62 -11.64 -12.52
CA MET A 160 -3.24 -12.39 -13.63
C MET A 160 -3.04 -13.90 -13.45
N HIS A 161 -4.04 -14.68 -13.87
CA HIS A 161 -3.92 -16.15 -13.83
C HIS A 161 -2.78 -16.65 -14.75
N PRO A 162 -1.94 -17.63 -14.32
CA PRO A 162 -0.81 -18.10 -15.11
C PRO A 162 -1.14 -18.57 -16.52
N GLN A 163 -2.30 -19.22 -16.71
CA GLN A 163 -2.74 -19.64 -18.06
C GLN A 163 -3.05 -18.46 -18.98
N ASP A 164 -3.57 -17.34 -18.46
CA ASP A 164 -3.80 -16.14 -19.27
C ASP A 164 -2.49 -15.45 -19.64
N MET A 165 -1.51 -15.51 -18.75
CA MET A 165 -0.14 -15.04 -19.00
C MET A 165 0.54 -15.89 -20.07
N GLU A 166 0.46 -17.22 -19.98
CA GLU A 166 1.02 -18.16 -20.96
C GLU A 166 0.44 -17.94 -22.36
N ARG A 167 -0.89 -17.85 -22.47
CA ARG A 167 -1.58 -17.53 -23.75
C ARG A 167 -1.13 -16.22 -24.36
N ARG A 168 -0.61 -15.29 -23.55
CA ARG A 168 -0.13 -13.96 -23.95
C ARG A 168 1.39 -13.85 -23.97
N LYS A 169 2.11 -14.95 -23.71
CA LYS A 169 3.58 -15.00 -23.63
C LYS A 169 4.15 -13.98 -22.63
N LEU A 170 3.50 -13.85 -21.48
CA LEU A 170 3.90 -12.96 -20.39
C LEU A 170 4.59 -13.77 -19.30
N ALA A 171 5.72 -13.27 -18.81
CA ALA A 171 6.39 -13.76 -17.60
C ALA A 171 6.11 -12.82 -16.42
N SER A 172 6.19 -13.33 -15.19
CA SER A 172 6.11 -12.48 -13.99
C SER A 172 7.22 -11.42 -14.02
N GLY A 173 6.87 -10.17 -13.78
CA GLY A 173 7.77 -9.02 -13.87
C GLY A 173 7.74 -8.30 -15.22
N ASP A 174 7.18 -8.91 -16.27
CA ASP A 174 6.99 -8.23 -17.56
C ASP A 174 6.10 -6.99 -17.38
N LEU A 175 6.49 -5.89 -18.01
CA LEU A 175 5.63 -4.71 -18.08
C LEU A 175 4.49 -4.93 -19.06
N VAL A 176 3.29 -4.53 -18.67
CA VAL A 176 2.07 -4.63 -19.48
C VAL A 176 1.31 -3.31 -19.51
N HIS A 177 0.79 -2.96 -20.69
CA HIS A 177 -0.24 -1.94 -20.83
C HIS A 177 -1.57 -2.50 -20.36
N VAL A 178 -2.16 -1.86 -19.36
CA VAL A 178 -3.53 -2.12 -18.91
C VAL A 178 -4.39 -0.97 -19.39
N THR A 179 -5.28 -1.23 -20.35
CA THR A 179 -6.02 -0.18 -21.05
C THR A 179 -7.51 -0.40 -20.95
N SER A 180 -8.25 0.62 -20.58
CA SER A 180 -9.72 0.66 -20.65
C SER A 180 -10.19 1.62 -21.76
N LYS A 181 -11.49 1.94 -21.81
CA LYS A 181 -12.02 3.00 -22.68
C LYS A 181 -11.53 4.40 -22.30
N ARG A 182 -11.01 4.58 -21.08
CA ARG A 182 -10.67 5.91 -20.50
C ARG A 182 -9.18 6.23 -20.52
N GLY A 183 -8.31 5.23 -20.49
CA GLY A 183 -6.88 5.45 -20.43
C GLY A 183 -6.07 4.18 -20.35
N SER A 184 -4.75 4.35 -20.23
CA SER A 184 -3.80 3.26 -20.09
C SER A 184 -2.78 3.54 -19.01
N ILE A 185 -2.45 2.52 -18.23
CA ILE A 185 -1.30 2.51 -17.32
C ILE A 185 -0.35 1.39 -17.72
N VAL A 186 0.91 1.51 -17.33
CA VAL A 186 1.90 0.44 -17.47
C VAL A 186 2.27 -0.05 -16.08
N VAL A 187 2.26 -1.37 -15.88
CA VAL A 187 2.61 -2.00 -14.60
C VAL A 187 3.26 -3.37 -14.85
N PRO A 188 4.07 -3.88 -13.92
CA PRO A 188 4.53 -5.27 -13.98
C PRO A 188 3.34 -6.23 -13.76
N VAL A 189 3.34 -7.35 -14.48
CA VAL A 189 2.38 -8.44 -14.27
C VAL A 189 2.92 -9.47 -13.28
N GLN A 190 2.05 -10.04 -12.47
CA GLN A 190 2.37 -11.10 -11.52
C GLN A 190 1.36 -12.24 -11.62
N ALA A 191 1.87 -13.47 -11.61
CA ALA A 191 1.04 -14.67 -11.58
C ALA A 191 0.25 -14.80 -10.27
N ASP A 192 -1.05 -15.08 -10.37
CA ASP A 192 -1.91 -15.39 -9.23
C ASP A 192 -2.94 -16.48 -9.62
N THR A 193 -2.83 -17.65 -9.02
CA THR A 193 -3.72 -18.80 -9.26
C THR A 193 -5.08 -18.69 -8.57
N THR A 194 -5.27 -17.70 -7.69
CA THR A 194 -6.55 -17.46 -7.00
C THR A 194 -7.56 -16.69 -7.86
N LEU A 195 -7.10 -16.10 -8.97
CA LEU A 195 -7.94 -15.38 -9.91
C LEU A 195 -8.59 -16.33 -10.93
N GLY A 196 -9.84 -16.04 -11.31
CA GLY A 196 -10.47 -16.72 -12.42
C GLY A 196 -9.83 -16.35 -13.77
N LEU A 197 -9.99 -17.21 -14.77
CA LEU A 197 -9.59 -16.90 -16.14
C LEU A 197 -10.31 -15.65 -16.67
N SER A 198 -9.62 -14.86 -17.47
CA SER A 198 -10.08 -13.56 -17.99
C SER A 198 -10.47 -12.54 -16.91
N GLN A 199 -9.95 -12.71 -15.69
CA GLN A 199 -10.01 -11.73 -14.63
C GLN A 199 -8.60 -11.26 -14.28
N VAL A 200 -8.47 -9.98 -13.96
CA VAL A 200 -7.24 -9.39 -13.45
C VAL A 200 -7.54 -8.55 -12.22
N PHE A 201 -6.57 -8.42 -11.34
CA PHE A 201 -6.71 -7.65 -10.11
C PHE A 201 -5.59 -6.63 -9.98
N MET A 202 -5.96 -5.44 -9.52
CA MET A 202 -5.00 -4.44 -9.06
C MET A 202 -5.61 -3.65 -7.90
N ALA A 203 -4.84 -3.45 -6.84
CA ALA A 203 -5.35 -2.79 -5.65
C ALA A 203 -5.59 -1.29 -5.88
N MET A 204 -6.69 -0.75 -5.35
CA MET A 204 -7.16 0.63 -5.56
C MET A 204 -6.19 1.71 -5.06
N HIS A 205 -5.26 1.32 -4.19
CA HIS A 205 -4.37 2.24 -3.48
C HIS A 205 -3.33 2.89 -4.40
N TRP A 206 -3.01 2.24 -5.52
CA TRP A 206 -2.01 2.69 -6.46
C TRP A 206 -2.53 3.85 -7.30
N GLY A 207 -2.47 5.04 -6.72
CA GLY A 207 -2.79 6.32 -7.35
C GLY A 207 -1.58 6.97 -8.02
N SER A 208 -1.78 8.19 -8.49
CA SER A 208 -0.75 8.99 -9.19
C SER A 208 0.49 9.22 -8.35
N GLU A 209 0.40 9.21 -7.02
CA GLU A 209 1.53 9.40 -6.12
C GLU A 209 2.64 8.33 -6.28
N PHE A 210 2.24 7.09 -6.56
CA PHE A 210 3.15 5.92 -6.61
C PHE A 210 3.37 5.39 -8.01
N LEU A 211 2.43 5.65 -8.93
CA LEU A 211 2.44 5.08 -10.27
C LEU A 211 2.21 6.15 -11.33
N SER A 212 3.06 6.15 -12.36
CA SER A 212 2.85 6.97 -13.56
C SER A 212 1.72 6.40 -14.41
N GLY A 213 1.03 7.26 -15.14
CA GLY A 213 0.09 6.88 -16.18
C GLY A 213 -0.30 8.11 -16.98
N VAL A 214 -0.68 7.92 -18.23
CA VAL A 214 -0.97 9.05 -19.13
C VAL A 214 -2.31 8.81 -19.83
N SER A 215 -3.16 9.83 -19.86
CA SER A 215 -4.39 9.81 -20.64
C SER A 215 -4.09 9.84 -22.14
N SER A 216 -5.12 9.65 -22.97
CA SER A 216 -5.00 9.88 -24.42
C SER A 216 -4.63 11.32 -24.79
N THR A 217 -4.75 12.28 -23.85
CA THR A 217 -4.46 13.71 -24.02
C THR A 217 -3.13 14.13 -23.40
N GLY A 218 -2.33 13.20 -22.85
CA GLY A 218 -1.03 13.51 -22.25
C GLY A 218 -1.06 13.86 -20.76
N GLU A 219 -2.21 13.79 -20.09
CA GLU A 219 -2.36 14.15 -18.67
C GLU A 219 -2.05 12.98 -17.74
N ARG A 220 -1.52 13.28 -16.54
CA ARG A 220 -1.22 12.25 -15.53
C ARG A 220 -2.51 11.59 -15.04
N LEU A 221 -2.57 10.27 -15.16
CA LEU A 221 -3.71 9.49 -14.66
C LEU A 221 -3.66 9.29 -13.14
N ALA A 222 -4.83 9.18 -12.52
CA ALA A 222 -5.02 8.88 -11.10
C ALA A 222 -4.77 7.40 -10.75
N GLY A 223 -3.77 6.77 -11.39
CA GLY A 223 -3.43 5.36 -11.21
C GLY A 223 -4.55 4.41 -11.63
N VAL A 224 -4.75 3.32 -10.89
CA VAL A 224 -5.71 2.26 -11.26
C VAL A 224 -7.16 2.77 -11.38
N ASN A 225 -7.57 3.74 -10.57
CA ASN A 225 -8.93 4.29 -10.60
C ASN A 225 -9.21 5.06 -11.91
N ALA A 226 -8.19 5.50 -12.63
CA ALA A 226 -8.39 6.08 -13.96
C ALA A 226 -8.90 5.05 -14.99
N LEU A 227 -8.74 3.76 -14.71
CA LEU A 227 -9.25 2.70 -15.56
C LEU A 227 -10.72 2.36 -15.27
N THR A 228 -11.30 2.78 -14.15
CA THR A 228 -12.66 2.38 -13.72
C THR A 228 -13.76 3.24 -14.36
N THR A 229 -14.96 2.68 -14.49
CA THR A 229 -16.13 3.37 -15.08
C THR A 229 -16.63 4.52 -14.18
N SER A 230 -17.21 5.55 -14.79
CA SER A 230 -17.93 6.62 -14.08
C SER A 230 -19.40 6.26 -13.81
N ALA A 231 -19.83 5.03 -14.14
CA ALA A 231 -21.17 4.55 -13.83
C ALA A 231 -21.39 4.48 -12.31
N PHE A 232 -22.59 4.85 -11.87
CA PHE A 232 -22.99 4.83 -10.48
C PHE A 232 -24.47 4.44 -10.35
N CYS A 233 -24.84 3.91 -9.20
CA CYS A 233 -26.24 3.61 -8.88
C CYS A 233 -27.07 4.91 -8.89
N PRO A 234 -28.16 5.01 -9.66
CA PRO A 234 -28.94 6.24 -9.75
C PRO A 234 -29.55 6.67 -8.40
N THR A 235 -29.77 5.72 -7.49
CA THR A 235 -30.33 5.97 -6.16
C THR A 235 -29.26 6.38 -5.15
N SER A 236 -28.26 5.51 -4.90
CA SER A 236 -27.26 5.74 -3.84
C SER A 236 -26.06 6.59 -4.28
N LYS A 237 -25.93 6.85 -5.59
CA LYS A 237 -24.75 7.47 -6.22
C LYS A 237 -23.44 6.72 -5.97
N GLN A 238 -23.50 5.46 -5.56
CA GLN A 238 -22.32 4.62 -5.37
C GLN A 238 -21.74 4.20 -6.73
N PRO A 239 -20.43 4.41 -6.98
CA PRO A 239 -19.78 4.06 -8.24
C PRO A 239 -19.51 2.56 -8.40
N GLU A 240 -19.55 2.06 -9.63
CA GLU A 240 -19.26 0.66 -9.98
C GLU A 240 -17.75 0.39 -10.07
N LEU A 241 -17.05 0.50 -8.94
CA LEU A 241 -15.57 0.42 -8.90
C LEU A 241 -15.00 -1.01 -8.96
N LYS A 242 -15.86 -2.02 -8.85
CA LYS A 242 -15.43 -3.43 -8.76
C LYS A 242 -15.29 -4.12 -10.12
N HIS A 243 -15.62 -3.42 -11.19
CA HIS A 243 -15.48 -3.92 -12.54
C HIS A 243 -15.07 -2.81 -13.51
N ALA A 244 -14.12 -3.11 -14.38
CA ALA A 244 -13.86 -2.37 -15.61
C ALA A 244 -13.43 -3.34 -16.71
N ALA A 245 -13.87 -3.13 -17.94
CA ALA A 245 -13.40 -3.91 -19.07
C ALA A 245 -12.02 -3.38 -19.50
N VAL A 246 -11.01 -4.25 -19.50
CA VAL A 246 -9.65 -3.88 -19.90
C VAL A 246 -9.06 -4.83 -20.92
N LYS A 247 -8.08 -4.33 -21.67
CA LYS A 247 -7.12 -5.14 -22.43
C LYS A 247 -5.76 -5.09 -21.76
N VAL A 248 -5.04 -6.20 -21.86
CA VAL A 248 -3.68 -6.36 -21.33
C VAL A 248 -2.76 -6.77 -22.47
N LEU A 249 -1.73 -5.98 -22.74
CA LEU A 249 -0.74 -6.20 -23.79
C LEU A 249 0.66 -6.01 -23.21
N LYS A 250 1.65 -6.78 -23.69
CA LYS A 250 3.05 -6.58 -23.31
C LYS A 250 3.51 -5.17 -23.68
N ALA A 251 4.23 -4.51 -22.79
CA ALA A 251 4.87 -3.22 -23.03
C ALA A 251 6.35 -3.47 -23.39
N GLU A 252 6.71 -3.21 -24.63
CA GLU A 252 8.08 -3.37 -25.13
C GLU A 252 8.93 -2.14 -24.77
N LEU A 253 9.42 -2.13 -23.53
CA LEU A 253 10.26 -1.07 -22.96
C LEU A 253 11.65 -1.63 -22.62
N PRO A 254 12.55 -1.73 -23.62
CA PRO A 254 13.84 -2.41 -23.45
C PRO A 254 14.81 -1.67 -22.52
N TRP A 255 14.64 -0.35 -22.34
CA TRP A 255 15.44 0.41 -21.41
C TRP A 255 14.73 0.45 -20.05
N THR A 256 15.39 -0.06 -19.01
CA THR A 256 14.85 -0.09 -17.64
C THR A 256 15.74 0.61 -16.64
N LEU A 257 15.14 1.13 -15.58
CA LEU A 257 15.80 1.79 -14.46
C LEU A 257 15.31 1.18 -13.15
N LEU A 258 16.25 0.88 -12.26
CA LEU A 258 16.02 0.66 -10.84
C LEU A 258 16.98 1.54 -10.05
N ALA A 259 16.45 2.43 -9.24
CA ALA A 259 17.23 3.30 -8.36
C ALA A 259 16.69 3.16 -6.94
N MET A 260 17.54 2.75 -6.01
CA MET A 260 17.15 2.37 -4.66
C MET A 260 18.22 2.82 -3.68
N ALA A 261 17.86 3.56 -2.64
CA ALA A 261 18.82 3.96 -1.62
C ALA A 261 18.18 4.10 -0.24
N TRP A 262 18.97 3.79 0.79
CA TRP A 262 18.69 4.24 2.15
C TRP A 262 18.91 5.74 2.25
N LEU A 263 18.02 6.42 2.98
CA LEU A 263 18.06 7.87 3.16
C LEU A 263 17.91 8.23 4.64
N PRO A 264 18.43 9.40 5.07
CA PRO A 264 18.12 9.95 6.38
C PRO A 264 16.60 10.06 6.58
N ALA A 265 16.12 9.75 7.79
CA ALA A 265 14.69 9.69 8.07
C ALA A 265 13.98 11.02 7.77
N GLU A 266 14.58 12.17 8.13
CA GLU A 266 14.02 13.49 7.82
C GLU A 266 14.00 13.83 6.32
N GLY A 267 14.88 13.22 5.52
CA GLY A 267 15.03 13.53 4.09
C GLY A 267 14.28 12.59 3.14
N ALA A 268 13.94 11.38 3.60
CA ALA A 268 13.38 10.33 2.74
C ALA A 268 12.05 10.71 2.08
N LEU A 269 11.15 11.36 2.82
CA LEU A 269 9.86 11.81 2.27
C LEU A 269 10.06 12.89 1.21
N ALA A 270 10.90 13.90 1.48
CA ALA A 270 11.19 14.98 0.54
C ALA A 270 11.86 14.44 -0.73
N ALA A 271 12.80 13.49 -0.61
CA ALA A 271 13.41 12.83 -1.75
C ALA A 271 12.39 12.05 -2.59
N ARG A 272 11.47 11.31 -1.94
CA ARG A 272 10.38 10.61 -2.62
C ARG A 272 9.45 11.56 -3.37
N GLU A 273 9.06 12.68 -2.75
CA GLU A 273 8.21 13.70 -3.38
C GLU A 273 8.90 14.32 -4.60
N ALA A 274 10.19 14.66 -4.47
CA ALA A 274 10.99 15.18 -5.59
C ALA A 274 11.12 14.16 -6.73
N LEU A 275 11.34 12.87 -6.42
CA LEU A 275 11.37 11.79 -7.42
C LEU A 275 9.99 11.58 -8.05
N SER A 276 8.90 11.66 -7.29
CA SER A 276 7.53 11.53 -7.80
C SER A 276 7.13 12.69 -8.70
N ALA A 277 7.73 13.88 -8.53
CA ALA A 277 7.59 14.99 -9.46
C ALA A 277 8.26 14.69 -10.82
N LEU A 278 9.37 13.94 -10.84
CA LEU A 278 10.01 13.50 -12.09
C LEU A 278 9.13 12.52 -12.88
N MET A 279 8.26 11.75 -12.21
CA MET A 279 7.29 10.87 -12.85
C MET A 279 6.28 11.62 -13.75
N ALA A 280 6.14 12.94 -13.56
CA ALA A 280 5.29 13.79 -14.40
C ALA A 280 6.02 14.30 -15.66
N GLN A 281 7.33 14.11 -15.79
CA GLN A 281 8.13 14.62 -16.92
C GLN A 281 8.04 13.69 -18.13
N PHE A 282 6.83 13.60 -18.70
CA PHE A 282 6.62 13.02 -20.02
C PHE A 282 7.40 13.84 -21.07
N PRO A 283 8.05 13.22 -22.08
CA PRO A 283 7.92 11.84 -22.54
C PRO A 283 9.02 10.87 -22.10
N TYR A 284 9.86 11.21 -21.12
CA TYR A 284 11.09 10.43 -20.86
C TYR A 284 10.86 9.00 -20.38
N PHE A 285 9.79 8.75 -19.61
CA PHE A 285 9.44 7.42 -19.12
C PHE A 285 8.00 7.05 -19.50
N GLN A 286 7.82 5.82 -20.02
CA GLN A 286 6.49 5.25 -20.29
C GLN A 286 5.96 4.49 -19.07
N TYR A 287 6.85 4.09 -18.16
CA TYR A 287 6.54 3.52 -16.87
C TYR A 287 7.43 4.16 -15.81
N THR A 288 6.84 4.54 -14.68
CA THR A 288 7.57 4.92 -13.47
C THR A 288 6.77 4.53 -12.23
N SER A 289 7.46 4.01 -11.23
CA SER A 289 6.90 3.72 -9.90
C SER A 289 7.87 4.23 -8.84
N CYS A 290 7.37 4.93 -7.82
CA CYS A 290 8.19 5.45 -6.73
C CYS A 290 7.56 5.13 -5.38
N VAL A 291 8.20 4.26 -4.60
CA VAL A 291 7.68 3.73 -3.33
C VAL A 291 8.76 3.81 -2.24
N PRO A 292 8.39 4.02 -0.97
CA PRO A 292 9.33 3.82 0.12
C PRO A 292 9.55 2.31 0.38
N PHE A 293 10.63 1.99 1.08
CA PHE A 293 10.88 0.67 1.64
C PHE A 293 11.55 0.79 3.00
N SER A 294 11.54 -0.29 3.79
CA SER A 294 12.27 -0.35 5.06
C SER A 294 13.04 -1.66 5.20
N ASN A 295 13.85 -1.77 6.25
CA ASN A 295 14.54 -3.00 6.64
C ASN A 295 13.66 -3.92 7.50
N ASN A 296 12.38 -3.56 7.67
CA ASN A 296 11.36 -4.29 8.42
C ASN A 296 11.72 -4.60 9.89
N THR A 297 12.64 -3.84 10.52
CA THR A 297 13.04 -3.98 11.95
C THR A 297 11.86 -4.24 12.89
N PRO A 298 11.88 -5.21 13.81
CA PRO A 298 10.75 -5.45 14.72
C PRO A 298 10.21 -4.19 15.44
N LEU A 299 8.90 -4.14 15.72
CA LEU A 299 8.24 -2.97 16.34
C LEU A 299 8.76 -2.64 17.74
N ASP A 300 9.35 -3.61 18.43
CA ASP A 300 10.01 -3.47 19.73
C ASP A 300 11.45 -2.90 19.64
N GLU A 301 11.96 -2.65 18.43
CA GLU A 301 13.29 -2.07 18.18
C GLU A 301 13.26 -0.80 17.29
N PRO A 302 12.46 0.23 17.59
CA PRO A 302 12.25 1.37 16.69
C PRO A 302 13.54 2.14 16.33
N GLY A 303 14.56 2.13 17.20
CA GLY A 303 15.83 2.82 16.96
C GLY A 303 16.69 2.25 15.82
N ARG A 304 16.32 1.11 15.24
CA ARG A 304 17.03 0.48 14.10
C ARG A 304 16.23 0.54 12.79
N GLU A 305 15.11 1.24 12.77
CA GLU A 305 14.32 1.38 11.55
C GLU A 305 15.06 2.24 10.53
N ARG A 306 15.24 1.68 9.34
CA ARG A 306 15.76 2.42 8.18
C ARG A 306 14.65 2.61 7.17
N THR A 307 14.63 3.78 6.55
CA THR A 307 13.73 4.10 5.44
C THR A 307 14.53 4.42 4.19
N GLY A 308 14.04 3.96 3.05
CA GLY A 308 14.65 4.21 1.76
C GLY A 308 13.59 4.44 0.71
N VAL A 309 14.04 4.85 -0.48
CA VAL A 309 13.16 5.09 -1.63
C VAL A 309 13.61 4.21 -2.79
N LEU A 310 12.65 3.55 -3.42
CA LEU A 310 12.80 2.75 -4.63
C LEU A 310 12.04 3.44 -5.77
N LEU A 311 12.78 3.81 -6.81
CA LEU A 311 12.27 4.28 -8.09
C LEU A 311 12.51 3.21 -9.14
N ARG A 312 11.46 2.84 -9.86
CA ARG A 312 11.56 2.10 -11.12
C ARG A 312 11.15 3.00 -12.26
N ALA A 313 11.80 2.87 -13.40
CA ALA A 313 11.31 3.45 -14.64
C ALA A 313 11.58 2.53 -15.83
N ALA A 314 10.83 2.72 -16.92
CA ALA A 314 11.14 2.07 -18.19
C ALA A 314 10.77 2.98 -19.37
N ALA A 315 11.54 2.84 -20.44
CA ALA A 315 11.42 3.63 -21.65
C ALA A 315 11.77 2.82 -22.90
N HIS A 316 11.38 3.33 -24.06
CA HIS A 316 11.83 2.80 -25.35
C HIS A 316 13.33 3.07 -25.60
N GLU A 317 13.80 4.25 -25.21
CA GLU A 317 15.17 4.70 -25.41
C GLU A 317 15.76 5.25 -24.10
N ALA A 318 17.08 5.34 -24.03
CA ALA A 318 17.75 5.93 -22.87
C ALA A 318 17.37 7.41 -22.73
N PRO A 319 16.93 7.87 -21.53
CA PRO A 319 16.68 9.28 -21.30
C PRO A 319 18.00 10.08 -21.24
N PRO A 320 17.93 11.41 -21.24
CA PRO A 320 19.12 12.25 -21.09
C PRO A 320 19.92 11.92 -19.83
N ASP A 321 21.26 11.90 -19.96
CA ASP A 321 22.21 11.65 -18.86
C ASP A 321 21.98 12.55 -17.63
N ALA A 322 21.48 13.78 -17.88
CA ALA A 322 21.14 14.76 -16.85
C ALA A 322 19.98 14.30 -15.95
N LEU A 323 18.99 13.60 -16.51
CA LEU A 323 17.85 13.08 -15.74
C LEU A 323 18.32 11.97 -14.79
N ILE A 324 19.21 11.09 -15.25
CA ILE A 324 19.79 10.04 -14.39
C ILE A 324 20.68 10.65 -13.31
N ALA A 325 21.45 11.69 -13.63
CA ALA A 325 22.24 12.42 -12.65
C ALA A 325 21.37 13.12 -11.59
N GLN A 326 20.21 13.65 -11.98
CA GLN A 326 19.23 14.23 -11.05
C GLN A 326 18.66 13.18 -10.09
N ILE A 327 18.31 11.99 -10.60
CA ILE A 327 17.84 10.86 -9.77
C ILE A 327 18.93 10.44 -8.78
N GLU A 328 20.17 10.29 -9.24
CA GLU A 328 21.32 9.99 -8.38
C GLU A 328 21.53 11.06 -7.30
N ALA A 329 21.41 12.34 -7.63
CA ALA A 329 21.54 13.43 -6.67
C ALA A 329 20.45 13.38 -5.58
N LEU A 330 19.19 13.16 -5.97
CA LEU A 330 18.07 13.02 -5.04
C LEU A 330 18.20 11.82 -4.10
N LEU A 331 18.91 10.77 -4.53
CA LEU A 331 19.20 9.58 -3.72
C LEU A 331 20.54 9.68 -2.95
N GLY A 332 21.24 10.82 -3.04
CA GLY A 332 22.53 11.04 -2.38
C GLY A 332 23.68 10.20 -2.94
N MET A 333 23.63 9.81 -4.21
CA MET A 333 24.62 8.96 -4.88
C MET A 333 25.81 9.76 -5.45
N ALA A 334 25.90 11.06 -5.19
CA ALA A 334 26.93 11.94 -5.75
C ALA A 334 28.28 11.89 -5.00
N GLY A 335 28.35 11.18 -3.88
CA GLY A 335 29.55 11.10 -3.03
C GLY A 335 30.69 10.28 -3.60
N ALA A 336 31.90 10.47 -3.05
CA ALA A 336 33.11 9.74 -3.40
C ALA A 336 33.08 8.24 -3.01
N ASP A 337 32.14 7.88 -2.14
CA ASP A 337 31.81 6.53 -1.69
C ASP A 337 30.96 5.75 -2.73
N THR A 338 30.64 6.35 -3.87
CA THR A 338 29.84 5.76 -4.94
C THR A 338 30.71 5.23 -6.08
N LEU A 339 30.68 3.91 -6.27
CA LEU A 339 31.27 3.24 -7.43
C LEU A 339 30.40 3.49 -8.66
N ARG A 340 31.03 3.75 -9.82
CA ARG A 340 30.32 4.13 -11.06
C ARG A 340 30.85 3.38 -12.28
N TYR A 341 29.93 3.00 -13.16
CA TYR A 341 30.20 2.45 -14.49
C TYR A 341 29.21 3.05 -15.48
N ALA A 342 29.70 3.39 -16.68
CA ALA A 342 28.86 3.87 -17.76
C ALA A 342 29.34 3.28 -19.09
N ASP A 343 28.40 2.73 -19.85
CA ASP A 343 28.58 2.30 -21.22
C ASP A 343 27.60 3.08 -22.11
N LYS A 344 28.10 4.16 -22.72
CA LYS A 344 27.31 5.00 -23.61
C LYS A 344 26.82 4.26 -24.85
N LYS A 345 27.57 3.26 -25.35
CA LYS A 345 27.18 2.51 -26.55
C LYS A 345 25.97 1.61 -26.27
N ARG A 346 25.87 1.09 -25.05
CA ARG A 346 24.74 0.25 -24.60
C ARG A 346 23.65 1.04 -23.86
N GLY A 347 23.82 2.35 -23.68
CA GLY A 347 22.89 3.17 -22.89
C GLY A 347 22.81 2.76 -21.41
N GLN A 348 23.89 2.17 -20.87
CA GLN A 348 23.92 1.62 -19.52
C GLN A 348 24.65 2.54 -18.56
N ARG A 349 24.09 2.74 -17.37
CA ARG A 349 24.76 3.40 -16.24
C ARG A 349 24.49 2.63 -14.97
N ARG A 350 25.52 2.42 -14.17
CA ARG A 350 25.46 1.71 -12.90
C ARG A 350 26.17 2.52 -11.82
N ALA A 351 25.52 2.68 -10.68
CA ALA A 351 26.10 3.29 -9.50
C ALA A 351 25.82 2.42 -8.27
N ALA A 352 26.80 2.29 -7.37
CA ALA A 352 26.65 1.57 -6.10
C ALA A 352 27.36 2.36 -4.99
N ARG A 353 26.59 2.88 -4.03
CA ARG A 353 27.08 3.66 -2.87
C ARG A 353 27.34 2.73 -1.70
N LEU A 354 28.50 2.85 -1.07
CA LEU A 354 28.94 1.97 0.00
C LEU A 354 29.13 2.75 1.31
N ALA A 355 28.60 2.24 2.42
CA ALA A 355 29.03 2.66 3.74
C ALA A 355 30.14 1.74 4.24
N ARG A 356 31.18 2.33 4.84
CA ARG A 356 32.27 1.61 5.50
C ARG A 356 32.30 1.96 6.97
N GLN A 357 32.21 0.96 7.84
CA GLN A 357 32.33 1.08 9.28
C GLN A 357 33.31 0.03 9.79
N GLY A 358 34.57 0.44 10.02
CA GLY A 358 35.66 -0.50 10.29
C GLY A 358 35.86 -1.46 9.11
N ASP A 359 35.91 -2.76 9.40
CA ASP A 359 35.97 -3.82 8.38
C ASP A 359 34.60 -4.13 7.76
N ASN A 360 33.52 -3.52 8.26
CA ASN A 360 32.20 -3.73 7.70
C ASN A 360 31.93 -2.81 6.49
N THR A 361 31.50 -3.36 5.37
CA THR A 361 31.03 -2.61 4.19
C THR A 361 29.64 -3.06 3.83
N THR A 362 28.70 -2.13 3.73
CA THR A 362 27.31 -2.39 3.34
C THR A 362 26.93 -1.55 2.12
N LEU A 363 25.94 -2.03 1.38
CA LEU A 363 25.38 -1.33 0.23
C LEU A 363 24.31 -0.34 0.70
N GLU A 364 24.53 0.94 0.40
CA GLU A 364 23.67 2.05 0.85
C GLU A 364 22.75 2.58 -0.25
N GLY A 365 23.10 2.33 -1.50
CA GLY A 365 22.30 2.73 -2.64
C GLY A 365 22.78 2.10 -3.94
N ILE A 366 21.87 1.91 -4.87
CA ILE A 366 22.11 1.40 -6.22
C ILE A 366 21.32 2.20 -7.24
N VAL A 367 21.92 2.41 -8.42
CA VAL A 367 21.24 2.86 -9.62
C VAL A 367 21.65 1.94 -10.76
N LEU A 368 20.69 1.27 -11.38
CA LEU A 368 20.84 0.37 -12.52
C LEU A 368 20.00 0.93 -13.66
N ALA A 369 20.63 1.56 -14.64
CA ALA A 369 19.98 2.22 -15.76
C ALA A 369 20.38 1.54 -17.08
N GLY A 370 19.41 1.27 -17.95
CA GLY A 370 19.55 0.56 -19.22
C GLY A 370 19.59 -0.96 -19.13
N ASP A 371 19.83 -1.52 -17.95
CA ASP A 371 19.73 -2.96 -17.68
C ASP A 371 19.56 -3.20 -16.17
N THR A 372 18.36 -3.61 -15.77
CA THR A 372 18.01 -3.93 -14.37
C THR A 372 18.13 -5.42 -14.04
N SER A 373 18.71 -6.24 -14.91
CA SER A 373 18.80 -7.70 -14.69
C SER A 373 19.46 -8.09 -13.36
N ALA A 374 20.36 -7.26 -12.84
CA ALA A 374 21.05 -7.48 -11.57
C ALA A 374 20.20 -7.16 -10.31
N GLU A 375 18.94 -6.70 -10.48
CA GLU A 375 18.12 -6.24 -9.35
C GLU A 375 17.92 -7.30 -8.28
N GLY A 376 17.74 -8.57 -8.64
CA GLY A 376 17.33 -9.61 -7.71
C GLY A 376 18.33 -9.81 -6.58
N TRP A 377 19.63 -9.78 -6.89
CA TRP A 377 20.68 -9.99 -5.89
C TRP A 377 21.15 -8.68 -5.24
N LEU A 378 21.16 -7.56 -5.97
CA LEU A 378 21.53 -6.24 -5.42
C LEU A 378 20.49 -5.69 -4.45
N LYS A 379 19.19 -5.86 -4.75
CA LYS A 379 18.11 -5.45 -3.85
C LYS A 379 18.17 -6.21 -2.54
N THR A 380 18.41 -7.53 -2.59
CA THR A 380 18.61 -8.37 -1.40
C THR A 380 19.82 -7.91 -0.58
N LEU A 381 20.98 -7.68 -1.23
CA LEU A 381 22.19 -7.21 -0.55
C LEU A 381 21.96 -5.88 0.19
N LEU A 382 21.24 -4.95 -0.44
CA LEU A 382 20.91 -3.64 0.12
C LEU A 382 19.88 -3.72 1.25
N GLN A 383 18.75 -4.39 1.02
CA GLN A 383 17.62 -4.42 1.96
C GLN A 383 17.89 -5.24 3.22
N GLU A 384 18.62 -6.34 3.08
CA GLU A 384 18.98 -7.21 4.20
C GLU A 384 20.29 -6.77 4.89
N GLU A 385 20.89 -5.67 4.42
CA GLU A 385 22.11 -5.07 4.95
C GLU A 385 23.27 -6.07 5.03
N LEU A 386 23.40 -6.88 3.96
CA LEU A 386 24.38 -7.96 3.90
C LEU A 386 25.80 -7.42 3.65
N PRO A 387 26.85 -8.12 4.12
CA PRO A 387 28.24 -7.74 3.89
C PRO A 387 28.57 -7.63 2.39
N ALA A 388 29.15 -6.51 1.98
CA ALA A 388 29.47 -6.16 0.59
C ALA A 388 30.99 -6.05 0.29
N GLN A 389 31.85 -6.28 1.27
CA GLN A 389 33.32 -6.13 1.21
C GLN A 389 33.93 -6.92 0.05
N THR A 390 33.45 -8.15 -0.16
CA THR A 390 34.01 -9.09 -1.15
C THR A 390 33.62 -8.76 -2.58
N TYR A 391 32.63 -7.89 -2.79
CA TYR A 391 32.16 -7.56 -4.13
C TYR A 391 33.05 -6.52 -4.81
N GLY A 392 33.42 -5.44 -4.12
CA GLY A 392 34.15 -4.33 -4.73
C GLY A 392 33.48 -3.84 -6.04
N ARG A 393 34.22 -3.89 -7.16
CA ARG A 393 33.69 -3.49 -8.49
C ARG A 393 32.67 -4.47 -9.07
N LEU A 394 32.56 -5.69 -8.52
CA LEU A 394 31.57 -6.69 -8.97
C LEU A 394 30.12 -6.23 -8.74
N LEU A 395 29.88 -5.25 -7.87
CA LEU A 395 28.58 -4.59 -7.70
C LEU A 395 28.07 -3.91 -8.99
N LEU A 396 28.97 -3.60 -9.92
CA LEU A 396 28.64 -2.93 -11.18
C LEU A 396 28.48 -3.91 -12.36
N VAL A 397 28.59 -5.22 -12.13
CA VAL A 397 28.48 -6.23 -13.19
C VAL A 397 27.02 -6.42 -13.59
N PRO A 398 26.70 -6.46 -14.90
CA PRO A 398 25.37 -6.80 -15.39
C PRO A 398 25.03 -8.28 -15.24
N GLY A 399 23.73 -8.60 -15.22
CA GLY A 399 23.23 -9.96 -15.20
C GLY A 399 22.54 -10.38 -13.90
N ALA A 400 21.56 -11.27 -14.05
CA ALA A 400 20.74 -11.79 -12.95
C ALA A 400 21.49 -12.74 -12.01
N LYS A 401 22.61 -13.33 -12.45
CA LYS A 401 23.42 -14.21 -11.62
C LYS A 401 24.39 -13.38 -10.79
N ALA A 402 24.27 -13.49 -9.47
CA ALA A 402 25.20 -12.84 -8.54
C ALA A 402 26.63 -13.39 -8.74
N PRO A 403 27.66 -12.53 -8.76
CA PRO A 403 29.06 -12.95 -8.89
C PRO A 403 29.60 -13.61 -7.62
N VAL A 404 28.97 -13.31 -6.49
CA VAL A 404 29.20 -13.93 -5.17
C VAL A 404 27.83 -14.40 -4.67
N ALA A 405 27.79 -15.55 -3.98
CA ALA A 405 26.53 -16.09 -3.49
C ALA A 405 25.86 -15.13 -2.49
N VAL A 406 24.60 -14.79 -2.74
CA VAL A 406 23.75 -14.02 -1.82
C VAL A 406 22.82 -15.00 -1.10
N GLN A 407 22.93 -15.08 0.22
CA GLN A 407 22.02 -15.87 1.05
C GLN A 407 20.93 -14.93 1.60
N SER A 408 19.73 -14.99 1.01
CA SER A 408 18.57 -14.22 1.47
C SER A 408 18.00 -14.81 2.76
N ARG A 409 17.45 -13.93 3.62
CA ARG A 409 16.67 -14.27 4.82
C ARG A 409 15.25 -14.76 4.51
N GLY A 410 14.79 -14.69 3.26
CA GLY A 410 13.46 -15.11 2.83
C GLY A 410 12.44 -13.95 2.74
N LYS A 411 11.24 -14.26 2.25
CA LYS A 411 10.15 -13.29 2.05
C LYS A 411 9.48 -12.95 3.39
N PRO A 412 9.25 -11.66 3.71
CA PRO A 412 8.49 -11.27 4.90
C PRO A 412 7.06 -11.83 4.89
N VAL A 413 6.66 -12.45 6.01
CA VAL A 413 5.29 -12.96 6.28
C VAL A 413 4.65 -12.22 7.46
N CYS A 414 5.42 -11.82 8.48
CA CYS A 414 4.95 -11.01 9.60
C CYS A 414 5.77 -9.73 9.74
N THR A 415 5.19 -8.59 9.34
CA THR A 415 5.85 -7.27 9.42
C THR A 415 6.04 -6.76 10.85
N CYS A 416 5.21 -7.17 11.82
CA CYS A 416 5.34 -6.71 13.21
C CYS A 416 6.66 -7.15 13.86
N PHE A 417 7.07 -8.39 13.60
CA PHE A 417 8.22 -9.02 14.23
C PHE A 417 9.29 -9.46 13.21
N ASN A 418 9.19 -8.96 11.96
CA ASN A 418 10.10 -9.28 10.86
C ASN A 418 10.30 -10.78 10.58
N VAL A 419 9.23 -11.57 10.67
CA VAL A 419 9.33 -13.03 10.47
C VAL A 419 9.16 -13.36 8.99
N THR A 420 10.10 -14.12 8.43
CA THR A 420 10.12 -14.54 7.03
C THR A 420 9.56 -15.94 6.82
N ASP A 421 9.21 -16.27 5.58
CA ASP A 421 8.79 -17.60 5.17
C ASP A 421 9.85 -18.67 5.48
N ALA A 422 11.13 -18.37 5.23
CA ALA A 422 12.25 -19.26 5.54
C ALA A 422 12.36 -19.54 7.05
N ALA A 423 12.22 -18.52 7.89
CA ALA A 423 12.21 -18.69 9.35
C ALA A 423 11.01 -19.52 9.82
N ILE A 424 9.84 -19.31 9.20
CA ILE A 424 8.64 -20.11 9.49
C ILE A 424 8.85 -21.57 9.10
N THR A 425 9.34 -21.83 7.89
CA THR A 425 9.58 -23.21 7.41
C THR A 425 10.61 -23.92 8.28
N ALA A 426 11.70 -23.23 8.64
CA ALA A 426 12.70 -23.78 9.56
C ALA A 426 12.09 -24.12 10.93
N GLN A 427 11.28 -23.23 11.50
CA GLN A 427 10.63 -23.48 12.78
C GLN A 427 9.57 -24.58 12.70
N LEU A 428 8.81 -24.67 11.62
CA LEU A 428 7.79 -25.70 11.41
C LEU A 428 8.38 -27.11 11.34
N ALA A 429 9.66 -27.25 10.98
CA ALA A 429 10.40 -28.51 11.05
C ALA A 429 10.66 -29.00 12.49
N HIS A 430 10.36 -28.18 13.50
CA HIS A 430 10.46 -28.51 14.92
C HIS A 430 9.10 -28.50 15.63
N CYS A 431 8.00 -28.22 14.91
CA CYS A 431 6.66 -28.17 15.48
C CYS A 431 5.92 -29.50 15.29
N HIS A 432 5.27 -29.97 16.35
CA HIS A 432 4.57 -31.27 16.38
C HIS A 432 3.08 -31.13 16.76
N GLY A 433 2.28 -32.17 16.50
CA GLY A 433 0.86 -32.20 16.86
C GLY A 433 -0.08 -31.75 15.74
N THR A 434 -1.28 -31.31 16.11
CA THR A 434 -2.30 -30.81 15.18
C THR A 434 -1.89 -29.50 14.53
N ASP A 435 -2.61 -29.06 13.50
CA ASP A 435 -2.35 -27.76 12.87
C ASP A 435 -2.44 -26.59 13.87
N ASP A 436 -3.38 -26.65 14.82
CA ASP A 436 -3.53 -25.63 15.86
C ASP A 436 -2.39 -25.68 16.89
N ASP A 437 -1.93 -26.88 17.29
CA ASP A 437 -0.77 -27.04 18.18
C ASP A 437 0.51 -26.49 17.55
N ARG A 438 0.72 -26.80 16.27
CA ARG A 438 1.89 -26.35 15.51
C ARG A 438 1.85 -24.85 15.28
N LEU A 439 0.67 -24.29 15.01
CA LEU A 439 0.49 -22.85 14.93
C LEU A 439 0.83 -22.20 16.28
N ALA A 440 0.30 -22.71 17.40
CA ALA A 440 0.59 -22.17 18.72
C ALA A 440 2.10 -22.22 19.05
N GLN A 441 2.80 -23.31 18.71
CA GLN A 441 4.25 -23.42 18.88
C GLN A 441 5.02 -22.41 18.00
N LEU A 442 4.62 -22.26 16.74
CA LEU A 442 5.21 -21.27 15.83
C LEU A 442 5.03 -19.83 16.36
N GLN A 443 3.82 -19.52 16.84
CA GLN A 443 3.49 -18.22 17.43
C GLN A 443 4.25 -17.98 18.73
N GLY A 444 4.41 -19.00 19.57
CA GLY A 444 5.20 -18.92 20.81
C GLY A 444 6.67 -18.62 20.53
N GLN A 445 7.26 -19.25 19.52
CA GLN A 445 8.68 -19.11 19.22
C GLN A 445 9.01 -17.85 18.41
N LEU A 446 8.26 -17.57 17.34
CA LEU A 446 8.56 -16.47 16.42
C LEU A 446 7.74 -15.21 16.70
N ARG A 447 6.77 -15.26 17.62
CA ARG A 447 5.80 -14.19 17.91
C ARG A 447 4.92 -13.79 16.72
N CYS A 448 5.06 -14.40 15.54
CA CYS A 448 4.27 -14.04 14.37
C CYS A 448 2.77 -14.27 14.63
N GLY A 449 1.93 -13.32 14.23
CA GLY A 449 0.47 -13.45 14.34
C GLY A 449 -0.11 -13.18 15.74
N THR A 450 0.70 -12.79 16.72
CA THR A 450 0.22 -12.48 18.09
C THR A 450 -0.04 -10.99 18.34
N ASN A 451 0.45 -10.10 17.47
CA ASN A 451 0.26 -8.65 17.61
C ASN A 451 -0.97 -8.15 16.83
N CYS A 452 -0.86 -8.01 15.50
CA CYS A 452 -1.97 -7.50 14.67
C CYS A 452 -2.84 -8.61 14.04
N GLY A 453 -2.50 -9.89 14.24
CA GLY A 453 -3.20 -11.05 13.65
C GLY A 453 -3.15 -11.16 12.11
N SER A 454 -2.58 -10.18 11.41
CA SER A 454 -2.68 -10.01 9.96
C SER A 454 -2.02 -11.11 9.12
N CYS A 455 -1.02 -11.79 9.67
CA CYS A 455 -0.34 -12.90 9.00
C CYS A 455 -0.98 -14.27 9.31
N VAL A 456 -1.92 -14.37 10.25
CA VAL A 456 -2.50 -15.64 10.72
C VAL A 456 -3.10 -16.49 9.57
N PRO A 457 -3.84 -15.94 8.59
CA PRO A 457 -4.34 -16.75 7.48
C PRO A 457 -3.22 -17.41 6.67
N GLU A 458 -2.12 -16.69 6.45
CA GLU A 458 -0.95 -17.19 5.74
C GLU A 458 -0.19 -18.24 6.56
N LEU A 459 0.00 -17.99 7.86
CA LEU A 459 0.58 -18.96 8.78
C LEU A 459 -0.21 -20.28 8.76
N LYS A 460 -1.54 -20.21 8.84
CA LYS A 460 -2.43 -21.39 8.75
C LYS A 460 -2.29 -22.12 7.41
N ARG A 461 -2.04 -21.40 6.31
CA ARG A 461 -1.78 -22.02 5.01
C ARG A 461 -0.43 -22.74 4.99
N MET A 462 0.62 -22.11 5.50
CA MET A 462 1.97 -22.68 5.57
C MET A 462 2.02 -23.93 6.47
N VAL A 463 1.34 -23.91 7.63
CA VAL A 463 1.23 -25.05 8.54
C VAL A 463 0.61 -26.26 7.83
N ARG A 464 -0.54 -26.04 7.17
CA ARG A 464 -1.26 -27.07 6.40
C ARG A 464 -0.41 -27.65 5.27
N ASN A 465 0.30 -26.79 4.53
CA ASN A 465 1.11 -27.21 3.39
C ASN A 465 2.36 -28.01 3.79
N THR A 466 2.91 -27.77 4.98
CA THR A 466 4.12 -28.48 5.45
C THR A 466 3.80 -29.90 5.93
N GLY A 467 2.55 -30.19 6.28
CA GLY A 467 2.12 -31.48 6.85
C GLY A 467 2.75 -31.77 8.24
N PRO A 468 2.17 -32.68 9.04
CA PRO A 468 2.78 -33.12 10.29
C PRO A 468 4.03 -33.96 10.03
N LEU A 469 5.08 -33.76 10.83
CA LEU A 469 6.23 -34.67 10.85
C LEU A 469 5.76 -36.05 11.31
N ALA A 470 6.08 -37.10 10.54
CA ALA A 470 5.80 -38.47 10.95
C ALA A 470 6.36 -38.71 12.35
N SER A 471 5.51 -39.13 13.29
CA SER A 471 5.93 -39.56 14.60
C SER A 471 6.96 -40.68 14.42
N LYS A 472 8.17 -40.51 15.00
CA LYS A 472 9.12 -41.62 15.12
C LYS A 472 8.36 -42.81 15.74
N PRO A 473 8.44 -44.02 15.17
CA PRO A 473 7.86 -45.19 15.82
C PRO A 473 8.49 -45.28 17.21
N LEU A 474 7.64 -45.33 18.25
CA LEU A 474 8.07 -45.71 19.59
C LEU A 474 8.84 -47.02 19.47
N ALA A 475 10.12 -47.01 19.88
CA ALA A 475 10.90 -48.23 19.99
C ALA A 475 10.09 -49.22 20.82
N GLN A 476 9.71 -50.35 20.21
CA GLN A 476 9.07 -51.44 20.91
C GLN A 476 9.99 -51.84 22.06
N ALA A 477 9.50 -51.68 23.29
CA ALA A 477 10.11 -52.27 24.46
C ALA A 477 10.16 -53.79 24.23
N VAL A 478 11.37 -54.32 24.10
CA VAL A 478 11.62 -55.76 24.12
C VAL A 478 11.34 -56.22 25.56
N ILE A 479 10.42 -57.19 25.68
CA ILE A 479 10.05 -57.88 26.91
C ILE A 479 11.26 -58.61 27.48
#